data_AF-A0A0H1B8L0-F1
#
_entry.id   AF-A0A0H1B8L0-F1
#
_cell.length_a   1.000
_cell.length_b   1.000
_cell.length_c   1.000
_cell.angle_alpha   90.00
_cell.angle_beta   90.00
_cell.angle_gamma   90.00
#
_symmetry.space_group_name_H-M   'P 1'
#
loop_
_entity.id
_entity.type
_entity.pdbx_description
1 polymer ?
#
loop_
_entity_poly.entity_id
_entity_poly.type
_entity_poly.pdbx_seq_one_letter_code
_entity_poly.pdbx_strand_id
1 'polypeptide(L)'
;MTIQKFRNAGDAESVATLEIIHNDEITHVTTGHRWLTWICEQEGTDAVQVFRENVRRHFKGALKGPFNVEDRGKAGMDRRWYEEGSCNSNPNVAVVS
;
A
#
# COMPACT_ATOMS: atom_id res chain seq x y z
N MET A 1 1.52 12.42 -0.88
CA MET A 1 2.03 13.80 -0.75
C MET A 1 3.53 13.69 -0.55
N THR A 2 4.38 13.73 -1.59
CA THR A 2 5.80 13.39 -1.30
C THR A 2 6.85 13.97 -2.22
N ILE A 3 6.82 13.79 -3.54
CA ILE A 3 7.91 14.32 -4.41
C ILE A 3 7.51 15.63 -5.11
N GLN A 4 6.28 15.71 -5.62
CA GLN A 4 5.79 16.88 -6.36
C GLN A 4 5.85 18.19 -5.55
N LYS A 5 5.67 18.12 -4.24
CA LYS A 5 5.77 19.31 -3.37
C LYS A 5 7.18 19.88 -3.33
N PHE A 6 8.21 19.04 -3.20
CA PHE A 6 9.62 19.48 -3.22
C PHE A 6 10.04 19.94 -4.61
N ARG A 7 9.51 19.30 -5.67
CA ARG A 7 9.70 19.77 -7.05
C ARG A 7 9.15 21.18 -7.23
N ASN A 8 7.94 21.45 -6.74
CA ASN A 8 7.33 22.77 -6.81
C ASN A 8 8.07 23.82 -5.95
N ALA A 9 8.78 23.39 -4.90
CA ALA A 9 9.61 24.25 -4.05
C ALA A 9 11.02 24.50 -4.61
N GLY A 10 11.39 23.87 -5.74
CA GLY A 10 12.71 24.03 -6.37
C GLY A 10 13.85 23.26 -5.69
N ASP A 11 13.53 22.37 -4.74
CA ASP A 11 14.51 21.56 -4.01
C ASP A 11 14.85 20.28 -4.78
N ALA A 12 15.77 20.41 -5.74
CA ALA A 12 16.16 19.31 -6.62
C ALA A 12 16.93 18.18 -5.89
N GLU A 13 17.66 18.50 -4.83
CA GLU A 13 18.44 17.52 -4.06
C GLU A 13 17.53 16.57 -3.28
N SER A 14 16.53 17.13 -2.59
CA SER A 14 15.50 16.33 -1.91
C SER A 14 14.69 15.49 -2.90
N VAL A 15 14.35 16.04 -4.08
CA VAL A 15 13.63 15.30 -5.12
C VAL A 15 14.41 14.08 -5.58
N ALA A 16 15.70 14.23 -5.91
CA ALA A 16 16.53 13.11 -6.37
C ALA A 16 16.64 12.01 -5.32
N THR A 17 16.83 12.39 -4.05
CA THR A 17 16.91 11.43 -2.94
C THR A 17 15.59 10.69 -2.73
N LEU A 18 14.46 11.40 -2.76
CA LEU A 18 13.13 10.81 -2.58
C LEU A 18 12.73 9.91 -3.75
N GLU A 19 13.18 10.18 -4.98
CA GLU A 19 12.95 9.32 -6.15
C GLU A 19 13.66 7.97 -6.01
N ILE A 20 14.88 7.93 -5.48
CA ILE A 20 15.61 6.68 -5.19
C ILE A 20 14.83 5.85 -4.17
N ILE A 21 14.51 6.45 -3.01
CA ILE A 21 13.76 5.78 -1.94
C ILE A 21 12.42 5.27 -2.47
N HIS A 22 11.74 6.07 -3.28
CA HIS A 22 10.45 5.68 -3.84
C HIS A 22 10.53 4.45 -4.74
N ASN A 23 11.55 4.36 -5.59
CA ASN A 23 11.78 3.20 -6.46
C ASN A 23 12.15 1.95 -5.66
N ASP A 24 12.95 2.11 -4.60
CA ASP A 24 13.29 1.01 -3.69
C ASP A 24 12.04 0.46 -3.00
N GLU A 25 11.14 1.34 -2.55
CA GLU A 25 9.86 0.92 -1.94
C GLU A 25 8.95 0.17 -2.94
N ILE A 26 8.92 0.55 -4.22
CA ILE A 26 8.18 -0.23 -5.24
C ILE A 26 8.75 -1.64 -5.33
N THR A 27 10.07 -1.78 -5.40
CA THR A 27 10.76 -3.07 -5.51
C THR A 27 10.53 -3.94 -4.26
N HIS A 28 10.57 -3.32 -3.09
CA HIS A 28 10.30 -3.95 -1.80
C HIS A 28 8.87 -4.51 -1.75
N VAL A 29 7.86 -3.69 -2.09
CA VAL A 29 6.45 -4.11 -2.13
C VAL A 29 6.23 -5.21 -3.16
N THR A 30 6.84 -5.11 -4.34
CA THR A 30 6.76 -6.13 -5.40
C THR A 30 7.25 -7.48 -4.89
N THR A 31 8.41 -7.48 -4.23
CA THR A 31 9.03 -8.71 -3.71
C THR A 31 8.17 -9.34 -2.62
N GLY A 32 7.67 -8.53 -1.68
CA GLY A 32 6.77 -9.00 -0.62
C GLY A 32 5.47 -9.59 -1.18
N HIS A 33 4.85 -8.89 -2.14
CA HIS A 33 3.64 -9.35 -2.81
C HIS A 33 3.85 -10.69 -3.54
N ARG A 34 4.97 -10.85 -4.25
CA ARG A 34 5.33 -12.09 -4.93
C ARG A 34 5.47 -13.26 -3.96
N TRP A 35 6.19 -13.07 -2.86
CA TRP A 35 6.40 -14.14 -1.87
C TRP A 35 5.11 -14.53 -1.16
N LEU A 36 4.29 -13.55 -0.77
CA LEU A 36 3.00 -13.82 -0.15
C LEU A 36 2.10 -14.64 -1.08
N THR A 37 1.99 -14.22 -2.35
CA THR A 37 1.20 -14.94 -3.35
C THR A 37 1.71 -16.37 -3.53
N TRP A 38 3.03 -16.55 -3.66
CA TRP A 38 3.63 -17.87 -3.79
C TRP A 38 3.34 -18.79 -2.59
N ILE A 39 3.47 -18.30 -1.35
CA ILE A 39 3.15 -19.10 -0.15
C ILE A 39 1.67 -19.48 -0.14
N CYS A 40 0.77 -18.52 -0.43
CA CYS A 40 -0.66 -18.78 -0.47
C CYS A 40 -1.06 -19.80 -1.56
N GLU A 41 -0.38 -19.79 -2.71
CA GLU A 41 -0.54 -20.83 -3.74
C GLU A 41 -0.13 -22.22 -3.24
N GLN A 42 0.96 -22.32 -2.48
CA GLN A 42 1.40 -23.60 -1.89
C GLN A 42 0.44 -24.11 -0.81
N GLU A 43 -0.13 -23.20 -0.01
CA GLU A 43 -1.04 -23.53 1.08
C GLU A 43 -2.52 -23.64 0.65
N GLY A 44 -2.85 -23.27 -0.60
CA GLY A 44 -4.22 -23.24 -1.11
C GLY A 44 -5.09 -22.16 -0.46
N THR A 45 -4.50 -21.04 -0.02
CA THR A 45 -5.20 -19.92 0.64
C THR A 45 -5.35 -18.72 -0.30
N ASP A 46 -6.32 -17.85 -0.02
CA ASP A 46 -6.51 -16.60 -0.77
C ASP A 46 -5.54 -15.52 -0.28
N ALA A 47 -4.54 -15.19 -1.09
CA ALA A 47 -3.50 -14.22 -0.78
C ALA A 47 -4.05 -12.82 -0.43
N VAL A 48 -5.16 -12.41 -1.04
CA VAL A 48 -5.79 -11.10 -0.76
C VAL A 48 -6.40 -11.08 0.64
N GLN A 49 -7.06 -12.17 1.04
CA GLN A 49 -7.64 -12.29 2.38
C GLN A 49 -6.55 -12.37 3.44
N VAL A 50 -5.51 -13.19 3.20
CA VAL A 50 -4.36 -13.31 4.10
C VAL A 50 -3.66 -11.96 4.27
N PHE A 51 -3.45 -11.21 3.18
CA PHE A 51 -2.89 -9.86 3.27
C PHE A 51 -3.74 -8.94 4.14
N ARG A 52 -5.04 -8.84 3.84
CA ARG A 52 -5.96 -7.96 4.58
C ARG A 52 -6.02 -8.32 6.06
N GLU A 53 -6.03 -9.61 6.38
CA GLU A 53 -5.99 -10.08 7.75
C GLU A 53 -4.68 -9.71 8.46
N ASN A 54 -3.53 -9.91 7.81
CA ASN A 54 -2.23 -9.51 8.35
C ASN A 54 -2.15 -7.99 8.56
N VAL A 55 -2.64 -7.20 7.61
CA VAL A 55 -2.73 -5.74 7.77
C VAL A 55 -3.59 -5.40 8.99
N ARG A 56 -4.79 -5.96 9.15
CA ARG A 56 -5.65 -5.70 10.32
C ARG A 56 -5.02 -6.12 11.65
N ARG A 57 -4.28 -7.23 11.66
CA ARG A 57 -3.63 -7.78 12.87
C ARG A 57 -2.41 -6.96 13.29
N HIS A 58 -1.61 -6.48 12.33
CA HIS A 58 -0.30 -5.89 12.62
C HIS A 58 -0.24 -4.37 12.42
N PHE A 59 -1.11 -3.79 11.58
CA PHE A 59 -1.18 -2.36 11.33
C PHE A 59 -2.31 -1.73 12.17
N LYS A 60 -1.94 -0.89 13.14
CA LYS A 60 -2.88 -0.27 14.10
C LYS A 60 -3.61 0.98 13.55
N GLY A 61 -3.46 1.30 12.27
CA GLY A 61 -4.07 2.46 11.64
C GLY A 61 -5.03 2.09 10.51
N ALA A 62 -5.88 3.03 10.10
CA ALA A 62 -6.67 2.84 8.88
C ALA A 62 -5.75 3.01 7.66
N LEU A 63 -5.92 2.16 6.64
CA LEU A 63 -5.37 2.42 5.32
C LEU A 63 -6.10 3.65 4.74
N LYS A 64 -5.55 4.85 4.98
CA LYS A 64 -6.13 6.10 4.49
C LYS A 64 -5.62 6.39 3.08
N GLY A 65 -6.56 6.65 2.18
CA GLY A 65 -6.26 7.19 0.87
C GLY A 65 -5.70 8.63 0.94
N PRO A 66 -5.24 9.18 -0.18
CA PRO A 66 -5.27 8.59 -1.52
C PRO A 66 -4.18 7.53 -1.73
N PHE A 67 -4.57 6.35 -2.20
CA PHE A 67 -3.60 5.30 -2.57
C PHE A 67 -2.95 5.65 -3.90
N ASN A 68 -1.63 5.45 -4.00
CA ASN A 68 -0.95 5.56 -5.30
C ASN A 68 -1.22 4.31 -6.14
N VAL A 69 -2.34 4.32 -6.87
CA VAL A 69 -2.81 3.20 -7.69
C VAL A 69 -1.79 2.82 -8.76
N GLU A 70 -1.09 3.80 -9.35
CA GLU A 70 -0.09 3.55 -10.38
C GLU A 70 1.09 2.75 -9.84
N ASP A 71 1.69 3.19 -8.73
CA ASP A 71 2.86 2.50 -8.17
C ASP A 71 2.52 1.16 -7.54
N ARG A 72 1.32 1.02 -6.96
CA ARG A 72 0.81 -0.28 -6.51
C ARG A 72 0.60 -1.23 -7.69
N GLY A 73 0.14 -0.71 -8.83
CA GLY A 73 0.07 -1.45 -10.09
C GLY A 73 1.45 -1.92 -10.56
N LYS A 74 2.48 -1.07 -10.47
CA LYS A 74 3.88 -1.45 -10.76
C LYS A 74 4.36 -2.59 -9.85
N ALA A 75 3.88 -2.63 -8.60
CA ALA A 75 4.16 -3.71 -7.67
C ALA A 75 3.29 -4.97 -7.83
N GLY A 76 2.40 -4.99 -8.82
CA GLY A 76 1.47 -6.09 -9.08
C GLY A 76 0.24 -6.13 -8.18
N MET A 77 0.02 -5.10 -7.36
CA MET A 77 -1.13 -5.01 -6.46
C MET A 77 -2.29 -4.26 -7.12
N ASP A 78 -3.38 -4.97 -7.39
CA ASP A 78 -4.65 -4.33 -7.79
C ASP A 78 -5.43 -3.77 -6.58
N ARG A 79 -6.56 -3.11 -6.86
CA ARG A 79 -7.40 -2.46 -5.84
C ARG A 79 -7.94 -3.41 -4.77
N ARG A 80 -8.15 -4.70 -5.10
CA ARG A 80 -8.70 -5.70 -4.16
C ARG A 80 -7.80 -5.91 -2.95
N TRP A 81 -6.51 -5.58 -3.04
CA TRP A 81 -5.58 -5.72 -1.92
C TRP A 81 -5.82 -4.69 -0.81
N TYR A 82 -6.21 -3.46 -1.15
CA TYR A 82 -6.19 -2.31 -0.21
C TYR A 82 -7.49 -1.50 -0.16
N GLU A 83 -8.37 -1.60 -1.17
CA GLU A 83 -9.71 -1.03 -1.10
C GLU A 83 -10.63 -2.05 -0.41
N GLU A 84 -11.08 -1.75 0.80
CA GLU A 84 -12.22 -2.47 1.38
C GLU A 84 -13.48 -2.03 0.63
N GLY A 85 -14.27 -2.97 0.12
CA GLY A 85 -15.58 -2.66 -0.47
C GLY A 85 -16.43 -1.91 0.56
N SER A 86 -17.13 -0.85 0.13
CA SER A 86 -17.93 0.03 0.98
C SER A 86 -19.19 -0.62 1.59
N CYS A 87 -19.15 -1.91 1.91
CA CYS A 87 -20.26 -2.64 2.53
C CYS A 87 -19.78 -3.33 3.81
N ASN A 88 -19.49 -2.52 4.83
CA ASN A 88 -20.02 -2.82 6.16
C ASN A 88 -20.01 -1.58 7.04
N SER A 89 -21.21 -1.07 7.28
CA SER A 89 -21.56 -0.16 8.36
C SER A 89 -21.21 -0.82 9.70
N ASN A 90 -20.04 -0.51 10.25
CA ASN A 90 -19.79 -0.66 11.67
C ASN A 90 -19.74 0.74 12.30
N PRO A 91 -20.75 1.17 13.07
CA PRO A 91 -20.91 2.56 13.51
C PRO A 91 -19.92 3.02 14.59
N ASN A 92 -18.84 2.27 14.86
CA ASN A 92 -18.00 2.48 16.03
C ASN A 92 -16.54 2.88 15.75
N VAL A 93 -16.27 3.43 14.57
CA VAL A 93 -14.98 4.09 14.31
C VAL A 93 -15.24 5.53 13.87
N ALA A 94 -15.78 6.31 14.80
CA ALA A 94 -15.68 7.76 14.72
C ALA A 94 -14.22 8.13 15.02
N VAL A 95 -13.48 8.65 14.04
CA VAL A 95 -12.14 9.20 14.26
C VAL A 95 -12.20 10.69 14.03
N VAL A 96 -12.05 11.38 15.16
CA VAL A 96 -11.81 12.80 15.37
C VAL A 96 -10.55 13.26 14.62
N SER A 97 -10.67 14.46 14.04
CA SER A 97 -9.66 15.43 13.55
C SER A 97 -8.63 14.98 12.51
#